data_AF-A0A024UR21-F1
#
_entry.id   AF-A0A024UR21-F1
#
_cell.length_a   1.000
_cell.length_b   1.000
_cell.length_c   1.000
_cell.angle_alpha   90.00
_cell.angle_beta   90.00
_cell.angle_gamma   90.00
#
_symmetry.space_group_name_H-M   'P 1'
#
loop_
_entity.id
_entity.type
_entity.pdbx_description
1 polymer ?
#
loop_
_entity_poly.entity_id
_entity_poly.type
_entity_poly.pdbx_seq_one_letter_code
_entity_poly.pdbx_strand_id
1 'polypeptide(L)'
;MVEAFPTVLSWAAAMALTGSHYLDGLYTGAKWQCVEYARRYWIINRGLYLPSIPHAAHIWTRVTHVSTLDNPHRRVALQKLPNFGTHMPVVGDLLVYKSTPGQYVGHVAVVVDVLEKKPDRWVVHVAEQNQYNDRMWKGGHYSDELTLDISTRDNSTIYSISHKDADLVLHGWIRPEFD
;
A
#
# COMPACT_ATOMS: atom_id res chain seq x y z
N MET A 1 -19.74 -42.60 -29.49
CA MET A 1 -19.03 -41.32 -29.30
C MET A 1 -19.67 -40.67 -28.10
N VAL A 2 -18.97 -40.61 -26.97
CA VAL A 2 -19.49 -40.03 -25.73
C VAL A 2 -18.84 -38.65 -25.60
N GLU A 3 -19.62 -37.59 -25.74
CA GLU A 3 -19.15 -36.23 -25.47
C GLU A 3 -18.92 -36.08 -23.96
N ALA A 4 -17.67 -35.85 -23.59
CA ALA A 4 -17.31 -35.52 -22.22
C ALA A 4 -17.58 -34.03 -21.98
N PHE A 5 -18.55 -33.73 -21.12
CA PHE A 5 -18.74 -32.40 -20.54
C PHE A 5 -17.43 -31.97 -19.83
N PRO A 6 -16.87 -30.77 -20.12
CA PRO A 6 -15.70 -30.32 -19.41
C PRO A 6 -16.11 -29.97 -17.97
N THR A 7 -15.50 -30.67 -17.02
CA THR A 7 -15.68 -30.48 -15.59
C THR A 7 -15.11 -29.14 -15.14
N VAL A 8 -15.76 -28.55 -14.14
CA VAL A 8 -15.51 -27.25 -13.51
C VAL A 8 -14.07 -27.07 -12.97
N LEU A 9 -13.21 -28.10 -13.05
CA LEU A 9 -11.82 -28.07 -12.62
C LEU A 9 -10.85 -27.36 -13.59
N SER A 10 -11.22 -27.09 -14.85
CA SER A 10 -10.27 -26.52 -15.82
C SER A 10 -9.99 -25.02 -15.66
N TRP A 11 -10.90 -24.27 -15.02
CA TRP A 11 -10.75 -22.82 -14.86
C TRP A 11 -9.88 -22.44 -13.66
N ALA A 12 -10.02 -23.16 -12.53
CA ALA A 12 -9.22 -22.90 -11.33
C ALA A 12 -7.72 -23.22 -11.54
N ALA A 13 -7.41 -24.26 -12.32
CA ALA A 13 -6.02 -24.62 -12.67
C ALA A 13 -5.37 -23.62 -13.63
N ALA A 14 -6.14 -23.01 -14.55
CA ALA A 14 -5.64 -21.94 -15.43
C ALA A 14 -5.34 -20.65 -14.65
N MET A 15 -6.05 -20.37 -13.55
CA MET A 15 -5.79 -19.19 -12.71
C MET A 15 -4.49 -19.29 -11.89
N ALA A 16 -4.00 -20.51 -11.62
CA ALA A 16 -2.74 -20.73 -10.91
C ALA A 16 -1.47 -20.45 -11.75
N LEU A 17 -1.58 -20.42 -13.08
CA LEU A 17 -0.49 -20.11 -14.02
C LEU A 17 -0.31 -18.61 -14.30
N THR A 18 -1.19 -17.77 -13.76
CA THR A 18 -1.16 -16.33 -14.00
C THR A 18 -0.28 -15.66 -12.95
N GLY A 19 0.60 -14.74 -13.37
CA GLY A 19 1.36 -13.85 -12.47
C GLY A 19 0.47 -12.90 -11.66
N SER A 20 -0.81 -13.22 -11.50
CA SER A 20 -1.87 -12.48 -10.84
C SER A 20 -2.27 -13.18 -9.53
N HIS A 21 -2.64 -12.39 -8.54
CA HIS A 21 -3.21 -12.82 -7.27
C HIS A 21 -4.69 -12.44 -7.20
N TYR A 22 -5.47 -13.30 -6.55
CA TYR A 22 -6.89 -13.11 -6.29
C TYR A 22 -7.17 -13.48 -4.84
N LEU A 23 -8.05 -12.72 -4.19
CA LEU A 23 -8.60 -13.01 -2.86
C LEU A 23 -10.09 -13.28 -3.05
N ASP A 24 -10.53 -14.52 -2.84
CA ASP A 24 -11.93 -14.94 -3.03
C ASP A 24 -12.53 -14.53 -4.39
N GLY A 25 -11.74 -14.69 -5.45
CA GLY A 25 -12.11 -14.32 -6.83
C GLY A 25 -11.92 -12.84 -7.17
N LEU A 26 -11.63 -11.98 -6.20
CA LEU A 26 -11.34 -10.56 -6.42
C LEU A 26 -9.86 -10.35 -6.76
N TYR A 27 -9.57 -9.75 -7.91
CA TYR A 27 -8.19 -9.47 -8.34
C TYR A 27 -7.48 -8.51 -7.39
N THR A 28 -6.37 -8.93 -6.80
CA THR A 28 -5.59 -8.07 -5.90
C THR A 28 -4.37 -7.45 -6.57
N GLY A 29 -3.85 -8.02 -7.66
CA GLY A 29 -2.67 -7.47 -8.36
C GLY A 29 -1.75 -8.54 -8.92
N ALA A 30 -0.57 -8.14 -9.41
CA ALA A 30 0.46 -9.07 -9.84
C ALA A 30 1.22 -9.64 -8.63
N LYS A 31 1.42 -10.96 -8.60
CA LYS A 31 2.24 -11.65 -7.59
C LYS A 31 3.72 -11.24 -7.77
N TRP A 32 4.46 -10.80 -6.76
CA TRP A 32 4.07 -10.31 -5.44
C TRP A 32 4.50 -8.85 -5.33
N GLN A 33 3.78 -7.99 -6.04
CA GLN A 33 4.11 -6.57 -6.23
C GLN A 33 3.57 -5.72 -5.07
N CYS A 34 4.21 -4.57 -4.83
CA CYS A 34 3.81 -3.62 -3.79
C CYS A 34 2.34 -3.19 -3.88
N VAL A 35 1.85 -2.91 -5.11
CA VAL A 35 0.45 -2.54 -5.36
C VAL A 35 -0.51 -3.69 -5.03
N GLU A 36 -0.09 -4.94 -5.28
CA GLU A 36 -0.88 -6.13 -4.93
C GLU A 36 -1.07 -6.22 -3.41
N TYR A 37 0.03 -6.10 -2.67
CA TYR A 37 0.01 -6.16 -1.23
C TYR A 37 -0.84 -5.04 -0.61
N ALA A 38 -0.63 -3.79 -1.04
CA ALA A 38 -1.38 -2.64 -0.54
C ALA A 38 -2.89 -2.78 -0.80
N ARG A 39 -3.27 -3.21 -2.02
CA ARG A 39 -4.68 -3.46 -2.36
C ARG A 39 -5.27 -4.56 -1.49
N ARG A 40 -4.58 -5.70 -1.36
CA ARG A 40 -5.03 -6.82 -0.54
C ARG A 40 -5.17 -6.44 0.94
N TYR A 41 -4.25 -5.64 1.48
CA TYR A 41 -4.34 -5.14 2.85
C TYR A 41 -5.60 -4.30 3.05
N TRP A 42 -5.89 -3.34 2.17
CA TRP A 42 -7.09 -2.51 2.26
C TRP A 42 -8.39 -3.32 2.07
N ILE A 43 -8.40 -4.33 1.21
CA ILE A 43 -9.54 -5.24 1.06
C ILE A 43 -9.84 -5.92 2.41
N ILE A 44 -8.84 -6.57 3.00
CA ILE A 44 -8.99 -7.36 4.23
C ILE A 44 -9.32 -6.48 5.44
N ASN A 45 -8.61 -5.37 5.61
CA ASN A 45 -8.60 -4.62 6.87
C ASN A 45 -9.48 -3.36 6.86
N ARG A 46 -9.94 -2.93 5.68
CA ARG A 46 -10.69 -1.68 5.51
C ARG A 46 -11.94 -1.83 4.64
N GLY A 47 -12.13 -2.96 3.95
CA GLY A 47 -13.24 -3.13 3.02
C GLY A 47 -13.16 -2.19 1.81
N LEU A 48 -11.95 -1.77 1.44
CA LEU A 48 -11.70 -0.82 0.35
C LEU A 48 -10.94 -1.47 -0.81
N TYR A 49 -11.30 -1.08 -2.03
CA TYR A 49 -10.67 -1.55 -3.25
C TYR A 49 -9.93 -0.43 -3.97
N LEU A 50 -8.59 -0.47 -3.91
CA LEU A 50 -7.72 0.40 -4.71
C LEU A 50 -7.83 0.00 -6.21
N PRO A 51 -8.07 0.94 -7.15
CA PRO A 51 -8.20 0.59 -8.57
C PRO A 51 -6.90 0.00 -9.15
N SER A 52 -7.03 -0.69 -10.29
CA SER A 52 -5.88 -1.19 -11.06
C SER A 52 -5.06 -0.02 -11.60
N ILE A 53 -3.77 -0.03 -11.30
CA ILE A 53 -2.81 1.00 -11.71
C ILE A 53 -1.51 0.30 -12.14
N PRO A 54 -0.84 0.80 -13.20
CA PRO A 54 0.39 0.17 -13.67
C PRO A 54 1.59 0.46 -12.76
N HIS A 55 1.69 1.68 -12.23
CA HIS A 55 2.82 2.12 -11.40
C HIS A 55 2.30 2.55 -10.02
N ALA A 56 3.02 2.19 -8.96
CA ALA A 56 2.66 2.56 -7.59
C ALA A 56 2.62 4.08 -7.38
N ALA A 57 3.52 4.83 -8.02
CA ALA A 57 3.49 6.30 -7.98
C ALA A 57 2.18 6.92 -8.52
N HIS A 58 1.41 6.17 -9.32
CA HIS A 58 0.11 6.65 -9.80
C HIS A 58 -0.97 6.70 -8.72
N ILE A 59 -0.80 6.03 -7.57
CA ILE A 59 -1.69 6.22 -6.41
C ILE A 59 -1.71 7.71 -6.05
N TRP A 60 -0.54 8.34 -5.97
CA TRP A 60 -0.44 9.75 -5.63
C TRP A 60 -0.96 10.67 -6.74
N THR A 61 -0.64 10.38 -8.00
CA THR A 61 -0.86 11.34 -9.10
C THR A 61 -2.21 11.18 -9.81
N ARG A 62 -2.80 9.98 -9.81
CA ARG A 62 -3.98 9.67 -10.62
C ARG A 62 -5.19 9.17 -9.83
N VAL A 63 -4.99 8.61 -8.65
CA VAL A 63 -6.08 8.09 -7.83
C VAL A 63 -6.60 9.20 -6.91
N THR A 64 -7.91 9.39 -6.92
CA THR A 64 -8.61 10.38 -6.09
C THR A 64 -9.62 9.73 -5.16
N HIS A 65 -10.09 8.52 -5.50
CA HIS A 65 -11.10 7.78 -4.75
C HIS A 65 -10.85 6.27 -4.89
N VAL A 66 -11.39 5.49 -3.95
CA VAL A 66 -11.50 4.03 -4.00
C VAL A 66 -12.96 3.57 -3.91
N SER A 67 -13.22 2.31 -4.26
CA SER A 67 -14.55 1.71 -4.07
C SER A 67 -14.64 1.04 -2.70
N THR A 68 -15.83 0.96 -2.13
CA THR A 68 -16.09 0.01 -1.05
C THR A 68 -16.37 -1.39 -1.62
N LEU A 69 -16.10 -2.44 -0.85
CA LEU A 69 -16.32 -3.82 -1.29
C LEU A 69 -17.79 -4.22 -1.35
N ASP A 70 -18.62 -3.66 -0.46
CA ASP A 70 -20.06 -3.91 -0.39
C ASP A 70 -20.83 -3.25 -1.55
N ASN A 71 -20.32 -2.14 -2.08
CA ASN A 71 -20.92 -1.44 -3.21
C ASN A 71 -19.85 -0.82 -4.12
N PRO A 72 -19.59 -1.40 -5.31
CA PRO A 72 -18.57 -0.90 -6.22
C PRO A 72 -18.91 0.47 -6.84
N HIS A 73 -20.12 1.00 -6.65
CA HIS A 73 -20.50 2.37 -7.04
C HIS A 73 -20.26 3.39 -5.92
N ARG A 74 -20.16 2.96 -4.66
CA ARG A 74 -19.84 3.84 -3.55
C ARG A 74 -18.35 4.17 -3.61
N ARG A 75 -18.05 5.47 -3.66
CA ARG A 75 -16.68 6.00 -3.71
C ARG A 75 -16.31 6.59 -2.37
N VAL A 76 -15.09 6.31 -1.93
CA VAL A 76 -14.46 6.90 -0.74
C VAL A 76 -13.32 7.78 -1.23
N ALA A 77 -13.35 9.07 -0.88
CA ALA A 77 -12.31 10.01 -1.28
C ALA A 77 -10.98 9.70 -0.58
N LEU A 78 -9.88 10.10 -1.22
CA LEU A 78 -8.53 9.89 -0.70
C LEU A 78 -7.87 11.25 -0.42
N GLN A 79 -7.51 11.48 0.84
CA GLN A 79 -6.61 12.57 1.22
C GLN A 79 -5.20 12.27 0.74
N LYS A 80 -4.55 13.29 0.19
CA LYS A 80 -3.13 13.30 -0.15
C LYS A 80 -2.41 14.14 0.88
N LEU A 81 -1.79 13.49 1.85
CA LEU A 81 -1.11 14.14 2.97
C LEU A 81 0.39 14.16 2.64
N PRO A 82 0.95 15.32 2.21
CA PRO A 82 2.31 15.39 1.73
C PRO A 82 3.30 15.11 2.85
N ASN A 83 4.44 14.51 2.49
CA ASN A 83 5.59 14.45 3.38
C ASN A 83 6.03 15.87 3.77
N PHE A 84 6.56 16.06 4.98
CA PHE A 84 6.76 17.40 5.57
C PHE A 84 5.45 18.20 5.73
N GLY A 85 4.33 17.49 5.91
CA GLY A 85 3.01 18.06 6.16
C GLY A 85 2.67 18.15 7.65
N THR A 86 1.46 18.61 7.94
CA THR A 86 0.96 18.85 9.31
C THR A 86 0.16 17.71 9.91
N HIS A 87 0.03 16.60 9.19
CA HIS A 87 -0.75 15.45 9.63
C HIS A 87 0.19 14.33 10.04
N MET A 88 -0.10 13.63 11.13
CA MET A 88 0.67 12.44 11.49
C MET A 88 0.17 11.26 10.63
N PRO A 89 1.03 10.36 10.14
CA PRO A 89 0.60 9.10 9.56
C PRO A 89 -0.17 8.27 10.60
N VAL A 90 -1.09 7.42 10.15
CA VAL A 90 -1.84 6.49 11.00
C VAL A 90 -1.89 5.10 10.38
N VAL A 91 -2.21 4.09 11.19
CA VAL A 91 -2.33 2.70 10.75
C VAL A 91 -3.35 2.57 9.60
N GLY A 92 -2.90 1.94 8.52
CA GLY A 92 -3.66 1.73 7.29
C GLY A 92 -3.47 2.83 6.24
N ASP A 93 -2.76 3.91 6.54
CA ASP A 93 -2.33 4.86 5.50
C ASP A 93 -1.40 4.14 4.50
N LEU A 94 -1.46 4.54 3.23
CA LEU A 94 -0.50 4.08 2.22
C LEU A 94 0.62 5.10 2.07
N LEU A 95 1.86 4.72 2.38
CA LEU A 95 3.04 5.51 2.02
C LEU A 95 3.30 5.33 0.53
N VAL A 96 3.26 6.42 -0.24
CA VAL A 96 3.46 6.37 -1.70
C VAL A 96 4.77 7.05 -2.07
N TYR A 97 5.64 6.30 -2.75
CA TYR A 97 6.94 6.78 -3.19
C TYR A 97 6.89 7.25 -4.64
N LYS A 98 7.71 8.25 -4.94
CA LYS A 98 7.87 8.86 -6.27
C LYS A 98 8.44 7.86 -7.26
N SER A 99 8.18 8.10 -8.54
CA SER A 99 8.99 7.52 -9.61
C SER A 99 10.36 8.20 -9.63
N THR A 100 11.42 7.42 -9.46
CA THR A 100 12.83 7.87 -9.53
C THR A 100 13.57 7.04 -10.59
N PRO A 101 14.79 7.43 -11.02
CA PRO A 101 15.57 6.61 -11.96
C PRO A 101 15.82 5.18 -11.46
N GLY A 102 16.11 4.99 -10.17
CA GLY A 102 16.29 3.65 -9.57
C GLY A 102 14.99 2.95 -9.17
N GLN A 103 13.87 3.69 -9.06
CA GLN A 103 12.54 3.13 -8.79
C GLN A 103 11.48 3.74 -9.72
N TYR A 104 11.51 3.38 -11.00
CA TYR A 104 10.73 4.03 -12.06
C TYR A 104 9.20 3.79 -11.97
N VAL A 105 8.76 2.72 -11.30
CA VAL A 105 7.34 2.48 -11.01
C VAL A 105 6.88 3.17 -9.72
N GLY A 106 7.80 3.76 -8.97
CA GLY A 106 7.60 4.15 -7.58
C GLY A 106 7.41 2.94 -6.66
N HIS A 107 6.93 3.19 -5.45
CA HIS A 107 6.65 2.13 -4.48
C HIS A 107 5.44 2.47 -3.63
N VAL A 108 4.85 1.48 -2.98
CA VAL A 108 3.79 1.69 -2.00
C VAL A 108 3.95 0.73 -0.82
N ALA A 109 3.84 1.29 0.38
CA ALA A 109 3.87 0.54 1.63
C ALA A 109 2.64 0.86 2.47
N VAL A 110 2.25 -0.06 3.34
CA VAL A 110 1.15 0.15 4.29
C VAL A 110 1.72 0.48 5.66
N VAL A 111 1.27 1.56 6.29
CA VAL A 111 1.57 1.85 7.69
C VAL A 111 0.86 0.83 8.58
N VAL A 112 1.61 0.06 9.36
CA VAL A 112 1.05 -0.94 10.29
C VAL A 112 1.20 -0.56 11.75
N ASP A 113 2.22 0.24 12.10
CA ASP A 113 2.35 0.85 13.43
C ASP A 113 2.92 2.26 13.34
N VAL A 114 2.57 3.11 14.31
CA VAL A 114 3.20 4.41 14.55
C VAL A 114 3.53 4.49 16.03
N LEU A 115 4.83 4.51 16.36
CA LEU A 115 5.30 4.22 17.72
C LEU A 115 6.38 5.22 18.15
N GLU A 116 6.31 5.66 19.41
CA GLU A 116 7.44 6.26 20.10
C GLU A 116 8.26 5.14 20.77
N LYS A 117 9.38 4.74 20.18
CA LYS A 117 10.19 3.62 20.71
C LYS A 117 11.06 4.02 21.89
N LYS A 118 11.38 5.31 22.00
CA LYS A 118 12.13 5.98 23.08
C LYS A 118 11.66 7.44 23.10
N PRO A 119 11.82 8.18 24.22
CA PRO A 119 11.51 9.61 24.25
C PRO A 119 12.08 10.33 23.03
N ASP A 120 11.22 11.05 22.31
CA ASP A 120 11.54 11.83 21.10
C ASP A 120 12.05 11.02 19.90
N ARG A 121 11.89 9.68 19.93
CA ARG A 121 12.26 8.81 18.81
C ARG A 121 11.06 8.03 18.30
N TRP A 122 10.42 8.64 17.31
CA TRP A 122 9.26 8.10 16.62
C TRP A 122 9.65 7.27 15.41
N VAL A 123 8.92 6.18 15.19
CA VAL A 123 9.06 5.33 14.01
C VAL A 123 7.70 4.97 13.44
N VAL A 124 7.71 4.62 12.17
CA VAL A 124 6.61 3.99 11.47
C VAL A 124 7.06 2.59 11.06
N HIS A 125 6.31 1.57 11.45
CA HIS A 125 6.46 0.26 10.85
C HIS A 125 5.62 0.18 9.59
N VAL A 126 6.21 -0.36 8.52
CA VAL A 126 5.53 -0.58 7.26
C VAL A 126 5.49 -2.05 6.90
N ALA A 127 4.39 -2.45 6.26
CA ALA A 127 4.26 -3.73 5.61
C ALA A 127 4.16 -3.52 4.08
N GLU A 128 5.04 -4.17 3.35
CA GLU A 128 5.20 -4.02 1.91
C GLU A 128 5.78 -5.30 1.29
N GLN A 129 5.54 -5.47 -0.01
CA GLN A 129 6.17 -6.51 -0.83
C GLN A 129 6.93 -5.86 -1.99
N ASN A 130 7.90 -6.59 -2.54
CA ASN A 130 8.74 -6.14 -3.63
C ASN A 130 9.60 -4.91 -3.30
N GLN A 131 10.14 -4.87 -2.07
CA GLN A 131 11.21 -3.95 -1.69
C GLN A 131 12.40 -4.74 -1.15
N TYR A 132 12.19 -5.48 -0.05
CA TYR A 132 13.19 -6.38 0.54
C TYR A 132 12.65 -7.80 0.61
N ASN A 133 12.89 -8.59 -0.44
CA ASN A 133 12.35 -9.94 -0.58
C ASN A 133 13.29 -11.04 -0.02
N ASP A 134 14.45 -10.66 0.47
CA ASP A 134 15.52 -11.53 0.96
C ASP A 134 15.56 -11.64 2.49
N ARG A 135 14.59 -11.05 3.19
CA ARG A 135 14.54 -11.02 4.66
C ARG A 135 13.14 -11.34 5.20
N MET A 136 13.12 -12.01 6.35
CA MET A 136 11.88 -12.27 7.08
C MET A 136 11.32 -11.00 7.72
N TRP A 137 10.00 -10.96 7.85
CA TRP A 137 9.31 -9.84 8.49
C TRP A 137 9.55 -9.85 9.99
N LYS A 138 9.87 -8.67 10.53
CA LYS A 138 10.19 -8.50 11.95
C LYS A 138 8.91 -8.62 12.76
N GLY A 139 8.96 -9.39 13.84
CA GLY A 139 7.78 -9.68 14.67
C GLY A 139 6.61 -10.30 13.90
N GLY A 140 6.83 -10.80 12.68
CA GLY A 140 5.80 -11.41 11.82
C GLY A 140 4.77 -10.45 11.19
N HIS A 141 4.87 -9.12 11.38
CA HIS A 141 3.84 -8.19 10.93
C HIS A 141 4.34 -6.96 10.15
N TYR A 142 5.64 -6.64 10.21
CA TYR A 142 6.20 -5.52 9.44
C TYR A 142 7.50 -5.89 8.70
N SER A 143 7.70 -5.29 7.53
CA SER A 143 8.84 -5.53 6.64
C SER A 143 9.95 -4.49 6.79
N ASP A 144 9.63 -3.25 7.17
CA ASP A 144 10.64 -2.23 7.52
C ASP A 144 10.18 -1.26 8.62
N GLU A 145 11.16 -0.62 9.25
CA GLU A 145 10.99 0.43 10.26
C GLU A 145 11.60 1.72 9.73
N LEU A 146 10.79 2.76 9.60
CA LEU A 146 11.16 4.06 9.08
C LEU A 146 11.16 5.09 10.20
N THR A 147 12.10 6.03 10.18
CA THR A 147 12.09 7.15 11.13
C THR A 147 10.94 8.09 10.81
N LEU A 148 10.19 8.48 11.85
CA LEU A 148 9.22 9.57 11.80
C LEU A 148 9.83 10.77 12.52
N ASP A 149 10.21 11.78 11.75
CA ASP A 149 10.69 13.04 12.29
C ASP A 149 9.50 13.94 12.60
N ILE A 150 9.46 14.44 13.83
CA ILE A 150 8.46 15.40 14.31
C ILE A 150 9.19 16.68 14.65
N SER A 151 8.84 17.77 13.97
CA SER A 151 9.46 19.08 14.17
C SER A 151 8.39 20.16 14.30
N THR A 152 8.77 21.35 14.75
CA THR A 152 7.88 22.52 14.76
C THR A 152 8.40 23.55 13.78
N ARG A 153 7.53 24.04 12.91
CA ARG A 153 7.82 25.11 11.95
C ARG A 153 6.61 26.04 11.86
N ASP A 154 6.84 27.34 12.02
CA ASP A 154 5.78 28.37 11.90
C ASP A 154 4.55 28.05 12.76
N ASN A 155 4.78 27.68 14.04
CA ASN A 155 3.78 27.24 15.01
C ASN A 155 2.96 25.99 14.63
N SER A 156 3.38 25.26 13.59
CA SER A 156 2.77 24.01 13.16
C SER A 156 3.70 22.84 13.45
N THR A 157 3.13 21.72 13.93
CA THR A 157 3.86 20.45 13.99
C THR A 157 3.98 19.88 12.57
N ILE A 158 5.20 19.56 12.16
CA ILE A 158 5.55 19.02 10.85
C ILE A 158 6.02 17.58 11.04
N TYR A 159 5.44 16.68 10.24
CA TYR A 159 5.76 15.27 10.22
C TYR A 159 6.47 14.92 8.91
N SER A 160 7.58 14.22 9.01
CA SER A 160 8.24 13.65 7.85
C SER A 160 8.76 12.25 8.07
N ILE A 161 8.68 11.43 7.03
CA ILE A 161 9.29 10.11 7.00
C ILE A 161 10.41 10.12 5.98
N SER A 162 11.55 9.55 6.35
CA SER A 162 12.69 9.32 5.47
C SER A 162 12.96 7.82 5.30
N HIS A 163 13.48 7.47 4.14
CA HIS A 163 13.89 6.10 3.82
C HIS A 163 15.40 6.08 3.61
N LYS A 164 16.07 5.02 4.08
CA LYS A 164 17.54 4.86 3.95
C LYS A 164 18.01 4.65 2.51
N ASP A 165 17.14 4.07 1.70
CA ASP A 165 17.31 3.92 0.25
C ASP A 165 16.99 5.24 -0.45
N ALA A 166 17.97 5.81 -1.15
CA ALA A 166 17.86 7.11 -1.81
C ALA A 166 16.88 7.11 -2.99
N ASP A 167 16.60 5.95 -3.58
CA ASP A 167 15.63 5.85 -4.67
C ASP A 167 14.18 5.80 -4.17
N LEU A 168 13.98 5.54 -2.87
CA LEU A 168 12.67 5.59 -2.21
C LEU A 168 12.38 6.99 -1.66
N VAL A 169 12.11 7.91 -2.58
CA VAL A 169 11.70 9.28 -2.24
C VAL A 169 10.20 9.32 -2.00
N LEU A 170 9.77 9.64 -0.77
CA LEU A 170 8.36 9.66 -0.40
C LEU A 170 7.63 10.89 -0.97
N HIS A 171 6.44 10.70 -1.57
CA HIS A 171 5.52 11.81 -1.84
C HIS A 171 4.82 12.27 -0.56
N GLY A 172 4.30 11.30 0.19
CA GLY A 172 3.50 11.47 1.38
C GLY A 172 2.70 10.20 1.63
N TRP A 173 1.60 10.33 2.37
CA TRP A 173 0.70 9.22 2.62
C TRP A 173 -0.73 9.51 2.15
N ILE A 174 -1.42 8.43 1.79
CA ILE A 174 -2.79 8.43 1.33
C ILE A 174 -3.68 7.88 2.42
N ARG A 175 -4.74 8.64 2.74
CA ARG A 175 -5.73 8.28 3.75
C ARG A 175 -7.15 8.28 3.17
N PRO A 176 -7.94 7.22 3.33
CA PRO A 176 -9.36 7.25 2.99
C PRO A 176 -10.13 8.23 3.90
N GLU A 177 -10.96 9.08 3.32
CA GLU A 177 -11.90 9.95 4.03
C GLU A 177 -13.20 9.19 4.28
N PHE A 178 -13.42 8.80 5.53
CA PHE A 178 -14.74 8.36 5.96
C PHE A 178 -15.48 9.57 6.53
N ASP A 179 -16.62 9.90 5.93
CA ASP A 179 -17.60 10.85 6.48
C ASP A 179 -18.13 10.39 7.85
#